data_AF-A0A412VVY8-F1
#
_entry.id   AF-A0A412VVY8-F1
#
_cell.length_a   1.000
_cell.length_b   1.000
_cell.length_c   1.000
_cell.angle_alpha   90.00
_cell.angle_beta   90.00
_cell.angle_gamma   90.00
#
_symmetry.space_group_name_H-M   'P 1'
#
loop_
_entity.id
_entity.type
_entity.pdbx_description
1 polymer ?
#
loop_
_entity_poly.entity_id
_entity_poly.type
_entity_poly.pdbx_seq_one_letter_code
_entity_poly.pdbx_strand_id
1 'polypeptide(L)'
;MSNCIIKGRKSFFDGTKYTEKVLGQMKKGDFHGFPESVTAFESNGFITTIKGGDGIVREMLKIPGGYKGRKGFFEFIKEFDGTINHRLFNAEL
;
A
#
# COMPACT_ATOMS: atom_id res chain seq x y z
N MET A 1 -15.05 13.71 20.85
CA MET A 1 -13.94 12.82 20.48
C MET A 1 -13.01 13.64 19.59
N SER A 2 -11.84 13.99 20.12
CA SER A 2 -10.98 15.03 19.55
C SER A 2 -10.40 14.61 18.21
N ASN A 3 -10.76 15.34 17.15
CA ASN A 3 -10.18 15.19 15.82
C ASN A 3 -8.83 15.93 15.82
N CYS A 4 -7.76 15.27 16.28
CA CYS A 4 -6.41 15.80 16.18
C CYS A 4 -5.93 15.64 14.73
N ILE A 5 -6.12 16.69 13.93
CA ILE A 5 -5.44 16.85 12.65
C ILE A 5 -3.94 16.95 12.97
N ILE A 6 -3.20 15.85 12.89
CA ILE A 6 -1.74 15.87 13.02
C ILE A 6 -1.18 16.52 11.75
N LYS A 7 -1.01 17.84 11.82
CA LYS A 7 -0.11 18.60 10.94
C LYS A 7 1.29 18.02 11.14
N GLY A 8 1.74 17.14 10.23
CA GLY A 8 3.13 16.65 10.25
C GLY A 8 3.39 15.24 9.70
N ARG A 9 2.38 14.41 9.43
CA ARG A 9 2.66 13.11 8.80
C ARG A 9 2.86 13.31 7.29
N LYS A 10 4.09 13.09 6.82
CA LYS A 10 4.36 12.96 5.38
C LYS A 10 3.50 11.85 4.78
N SER A 11 3.08 12.03 3.53
CA SER A 11 2.38 11.00 2.75
C SER A 11 3.14 9.67 2.86
N PHE A 12 2.40 8.56 2.94
CA PHE A 12 3.01 7.24 2.84
C PHE A 12 3.79 7.11 1.53
N PHE A 13 3.36 7.78 0.46
CA PHE A 13 4.00 7.72 -0.84
C PHE A 13 5.06 8.81 -1.07
N ASP A 14 5.32 9.69 -0.10
CA ASP A 14 6.34 10.75 -0.22
C ASP A 14 7.73 10.16 -0.49
N GLY A 15 8.35 10.59 -1.60
CA GLY A 15 9.68 10.11 -2.02
C GLY A 15 9.76 8.63 -2.40
N THR A 16 8.63 7.94 -2.53
CA THR A 16 8.62 6.50 -2.82
C THR A 16 8.81 6.21 -4.31
N LYS A 17 9.29 5.00 -4.61
CA LYS A 17 9.35 4.44 -5.97
C LYS A 17 9.02 2.96 -5.95
N TYR A 18 8.40 2.45 -7.00
CA TYR A 18 8.19 1.01 -7.15
C TYR A 18 9.49 0.30 -7.52
N THR A 19 9.69 -0.91 -6.99
CA THR A 19 10.76 -1.80 -7.48
C THR A 19 10.43 -2.31 -8.88
N GLU A 20 11.45 -2.75 -9.64
CA GLU A 20 11.26 -3.34 -10.98
C GLU A 20 10.31 -4.55 -10.94
N LYS A 21 10.40 -5.35 -9.86
CA LYS A 21 9.46 -6.44 -9.57
C LYS A 21 8.02 -5.94 -9.57
N VAL A 22 7.70 -4.89 -8.80
CA VAL A 22 6.34 -4.36 -8.71
C VAL A 22 5.89 -3.76 -10.04
N LEU A 23 6.77 -3.02 -10.74
CA LEU A 23 6.49 -2.49 -12.08
C LEU A 23 6.15 -3.60 -13.09
N GLY A 24 6.81 -4.76 -12.98
CA GLY A 24 6.49 -5.95 -13.78
C GLY A 24 5.14 -6.57 -13.40
N GLN A 25 4.84 -6.68 -12.10
CA GLN A 25 3.57 -7.21 -11.60
C GLN A 25 2.37 -6.35 -12.01
N MET A 26 2.49 -5.02 -11.96
CA MET A 26 1.44 -4.08 -12.37
C MET A 26 0.96 -4.29 -13.82
N LYS A 27 1.83 -4.81 -14.70
CA LYS A 27 1.54 -5.07 -16.12
C LYS A 27 0.81 -6.40 -16.36
N LYS A 28 0.75 -7.31 -15.36
CA LYS A 28 0.14 -8.65 -15.52
C LYS A 28 -1.37 -8.61 -15.64
N GLY A 29 -2.00 -7.51 -15.23
CA GLY A 29 -3.46 -7.37 -15.24
C GLY A 29 -4.17 -8.26 -14.21
N ASP A 30 -3.47 -8.82 -13.23
CA ASP A 30 -4.05 -9.56 -12.09
C ASP A 30 -4.42 -8.60 -10.94
N PHE A 31 -4.38 -9.05 -9.68
CA PHE A 31 -4.67 -8.19 -8.53
C PHE A 31 -3.55 -7.19 -8.18
N HIS A 32 -2.43 -7.18 -8.90
CA HIS A 32 -1.39 -6.15 -8.79
C HIS A 32 -1.69 -4.95 -9.70
N GLY A 33 -2.53 -5.13 -10.74
CA GLY A 33 -2.77 -4.15 -11.79
C GLY A 33 -3.87 -3.12 -11.49
N PHE A 34 -4.21 -2.87 -10.22
CA PHE A 34 -5.22 -1.85 -9.90
C PHE A 34 -4.70 -0.43 -10.22
N PRO A 35 -5.59 0.55 -10.50
CA PRO A 35 -5.19 1.89 -10.92
C PRO A 35 -4.34 2.65 -9.89
N GLU A 36 -3.44 3.50 -10.36
CA GLU A 36 -2.61 4.36 -9.50
C GLU A 36 -3.44 5.36 -8.68
N SER A 37 -4.64 5.73 -9.15
CA SER A 37 -5.55 6.64 -8.45
C SER A 37 -5.93 6.16 -7.04
N VAL A 38 -5.73 4.87 -6.72
CA VAL A 38 -5.91 4.31 -5.38
C VAL A 38 -5.01 5.01 -4.34
N THR A 39 -3.81 5.47 -4.72
CA THR A 39 -2.85 6.08 -3.79
C THR A 39 -3.36 7.40 -3.20
N ALA A 40 -4.22 8.12 -3.91
CA ALA A 40 -4.86 9.35 -3.43
C ALA A 40 -5.79 9.11 -2.23
N PHE A 41 -6.19 7.86 -1.97
CA PHE A 41 -7.04 7.47 -0.84
C PHE A 41 -6.25 6.98 0.37
N GLU A 42 -4.93 7.25 0.43
CA GLU A 42 -4.07 6.81 1.55
C GLU A 42 -4.60 7.25 2.93
N SER A 43 -5.28 8.40 3.00
CA SER A 43 -5.86 8.95 4.22
C SER A 43 -7.01 8.11 4.78
N ASN A 44 -7.63 7.26 3.96
CA ASN A 44 -8.65 6.29 4.39
C ASN A 44 -8.02 4.97 4.84
N GLY A 45 -6.73 4.78 4.59
CA GLY A 45 -6.01 3.58 4.97
C GLY A 45 -5.47 3.64 6.41
N PHE A 46 -4.91 2.50 6.83
CA PHE A 46 -4.16 2.40 8.07
C PHE A 46 -2.78 1.84 7.80
N ILE A 47 -1.80 2.35 8.56
CA ILE A 47 -0.40 1.94 8.44
C ILE A 47 -0.04 1.09 9.66
N THR A 48 0.47 -0.11 9.42
CA THR A 48 1.02 -1.01 10.44
C THR A 48 2.48 -1.31 10.17
N THR A 49 3.20 -1.79 11.18
CA THR A 49 4.53 -2.38 10.99
C THR A 49 4.40 -3.90 10.89
N ILE A 50 5.08 -4.49 9.92
CA ILE A 50 5.15 -5.95 9.76
C ILE A 50 6.60 -6.41 9.81
N LYS A 51 6.84 -7.62 10.32
CA LYS A 51 8.15 -8.28 10.26
C LYS A 51 8.10 -9.33 9.15
N GLY A 52 8.94 -9.18 8.13
CA GLY A 52 9.04 -10.15 7.04
C GLY A 52 9.63 -11.48 7.50
N GLY A 53 9.55 -12.51 6.66
CA GLY A 53 10.18 -13.81 6.93
C GLY A 53 11.71 -13.73 7.02
N ASP A 54 12.30 -12.67 6.47
CA ASP A 54 13.70 -12.28 6.59
C ASP A 54 14.05 -11.55 7.91
N GLY A 55 13.05 -11.34 8.77
CA GLY A 55 13.20 -10.64 10.03
C GLY A 55 13.25 -9.11 9.93
N ILE A 56 13.14 -8.53 8.74
CA ILE A 56 13.20 -7.09 8.52
C ILE A 56 11.81 -6.47 8.77
N VAL A 57 11.79 -5.38 9.55
CA VAL A 57 10.56 -4.61 9.85
C VAL A 57 10.29 -3.59 8.76
N ARG A 58 9.04 -3.52 8.30
CA ARG A 58 8.57 -2.68 7.19
C ARG A 58 7.26 -1.99 7.54
N GLU A 59 6.98 -0.86 6.89
CA GLU A 59 5.65 -0.25 6.93
C GLU A 59 4.73 -0.92 5.91
N MET A 60 3.50 -1.19 6.31
CA MET A 60 2.43 -1.68 5.44
C MET A 60 1.25 -0.72 5.48
N LEU A 61 0.86 -0.18 4.34
CA LEU A 61 -0.38 0.57 4.16
C LEU A 61 -1.47 -0.37 3.65
N LYS A 62 -2.65 -0.33 4.27
CA LYS A 62 -3.86 -0.99 3.79
C LYS A 62 -4.96 0.04 3.58
N ILE A 63 -5.43 0.19 2.35
CA ILE A 63 -6.55 1.07 1.99
C ILE A 63 -7.77 0.19 1.72
N PRO A 64 -8.88 0.30 2.49
CA PRO A 64 -10.08 -0.46 2.23
C PRO A 64 -10.73 -0.04 0.90
N GLY A 65 -11.27 -0.99 0.15
CA GLY A 65 -12.02 -0.69 -1.06
C GLY A 65 -12.47 -1.93 -1.83
N GLY A 66 -12.76 -1.74 -3.12
CA GLY A 66 -13.19 -2.81 -4.00
C GLY A 66 -12.48 -2.79 -5.34
N TYR A 67 -12.18 -3.97 -5.85
CA TYR A 67 -11.52 -4.14 -7.14
C TYR A 67 -11.97 -5.44 -7.80
N LYS A 68 -12.30 -5.38 -9.10
CA LYS A 68 -12.80 -6.52 -9.90
C LYS A 68 -13.98 -7.26 -9.24
N GLY A 69 -14.95 -6.51 -8.72
CA GLY A 69 -16.17 -7.05 -8.11
C GLY A 69 -15.99 -7.66 -6.72
N ARG A 70 -14.80 -7.54 -6.11
CA ARG A 70 -14.49 -8.04 -4.76
C ARG A 70 -14.23 -6.89 -3.80
N LYS A 71 -14.57 -7.07 -2.53
CA LYS A 71 -14.18 -6.18 -1.42
C LYS A 71 -12.84 -6.64 -0.84
N GLY A 72 -12.10 -5.73 -0.24
CA GLY A 72 -10.83 -6.05 0.42
C GLY A 72 -9.94 -4.83 0.59
N PHE A 73 -8.62 -5.06 0.53
CA PHE A 73 -7.63 -4.02 0.77
C PHE A 73 -6.65 -3.86 -0.39
N PHE A 74 -6.37 -2.61 -0.74
CA PHE A 74 -5.18 -2.28 -1.52
C PHE A 74 -4.00 -2.19 -0.57
N GLU A 75 -3.06 -3.11 -0.72
CA GLU A 75 -1.91 -3.26 0.15
C GLU A 75 -0.65 -2.72 -0.53
N PHE A 76 0.16 -2.00 0.25
CA PHE A 76 1.49 -1.55 -0.14
C PHE A 76 2.46 -1.84 1.00
N ILE A 77 3.65 -2.38 0.69
CA ILE A 77 4.73 -2.53 1.68
C ILE A 77 5.90 -1.66 1.24
N LYS A 78 6.34 -0.79 2.16
CA LYS A 78 7.47 0.09 1.98
C LYS A 78 8.68 -0.44 2.73
N GLU A 79 9.77 -0.59 2.01
CA GLU A 79 11.09 -0.93 2.52
C GLU A 79 11.71 0.26 3.27
N PHE A 80 12.74 0.01 4.06
CA PHE A 80 13.43 1.06 4.83
C PHE A 80 14.03 2.17 3.95
N ASP A 81 14.41 1.84 2.71
CA ASP A 81 14.95 2.78 1.72
C ASP A 81 13.88 3.59 0.98
N GLY A 82 12.60 3.42 1.34
CA GLY A 82 11.47 4.10 0.71
C GLY A 82 10.93 3.43 -0.55
N THR A 83 11.51 2.32 -1.00
CA THR A 83 10.97 1.58 -2.15
C THR A 83 9.70 0.82 -1.78
N ILE A 84 8.75 0.75 -2.71
CA ILE A 84 7.55 -0.07 -2.60
C ILE A 84 7.81 -1.41 -3.29
N ASN A 85 7.90 -2.47 -2.49
CA ASN A 85 8.26 -3.82 -2.94
C ASN A 85 7.08 -4.83 -2.90
N HIS A 86 5.91 -4.36 -2.46
CA HIS A 86 4.63 -5.05 -2.52
C HIS A 86 3.53 -4.09 -2.95
N ARG A 87 2.67 -4.55 -3.85
CA ARG A 87 1.45 -3.89 -4.29
C ARG A 87 0.45 -4.98 -4.64
N LEU A 88 -0.62 -5.14 -3.87
CA LEU A 88 -1.62 -6.19 -4.13
C LEU A 88 -3.00 -5.77 -3.66
N PHE A 89 -4.02 -6.04 -4.47
CA PHE A 89 -5.40 -6.06 -3.96
C PHE A 89 -5.67 -7.42 -3.30
N ASN A 90 -5.74 -7.42 -1.98
CA ASN A 90 -6.04 -8.58 -1.18
C ASN A 90 -7.56 -8.65 -0.97
N ALA A 91 -8.23 -9.50 -1.74
CA ALA A 91 -9.68 -9.68 -1.66
C ALA A 91 -10.07 -10.41 -0.37
N GLU A 92 -11.05 -9.88 0.33
CA GLU A 92 -11.77 -10.62 1.37
C GLU A 92 -12.60 -11.71 0.69
N LEU A 93 -12.50 -12.93 1.20
CA LEU A 93 -13.27 -14.09 0.75
C LEU A 93 -14.69 -14.05 1.31
#